data_AF-A0A0G0NMB5-F1
#
_entry.id   AF-A0A0G0NMB5-F1
#
_cell.length_a   1.000
_cell.length_b   1.000
_cell.length_c   1.000
_cell.angle_alpha   90.00
_cell.angle_beta   90.00
_cell.angle_gamma   90.00
#
_symmetry.space_group_name_H-M   'P 1'
#
loop_
_entity.id
_entity.type
_entity.pdbx_description
1 polymer ?
#
loop_
_entity_poly.entity_id
_entity_poly.type
_entity_poly.pdbx_seq_one_letter_code
_entity_poly.pdbx_strand_id
1 'polypeptide(L)'
;MTTDDIKVLIEDLRKDRENLGKKEERIKKLEEELKEQLSKVSKMTVDEAKKILLTEVEKDLKEEIAKRIRRAEERVQQEVKEKAREILSDAMRHGATQYTAEYTVSTVEVPNEEVKGRIIGAQGRNIRAFEKETGVELEIDETNQIRLSSFDSIRREVAKRALQILIKDARIQPSRIEEVVRQTKAQMEDVLLEEGKKISEECGVYNLPTDILKLIGRYKFRTSYGQNLGLHTIEETKIGVAIANEIGANVETVRLGCLLHDIGKVVTDEEGTHIDAGVATLKKYGFSKEVVNAVAEHHEDKPFSSVESVVVWIADAISGSRPGARYEPHEDYVDRMSKIEDIVKTFAGVESVFAFQAGRDVRVIVSPEEVDDDRLVMLARDIAKKLEKEAEYAGQIKVTAIREVRASETTVAK
;
A
#
# COMPACT_ATOMS: atom_id res chain seq x y z
N MET A 1 37.54 -47.98 -89.36
CA MET A 1 37.33 -49.23 -88.61
C MET A 1 36.73 -50.22 -89.57
N THR A 2 37.43 -51.31 -89.84
CA THR A 2 36.91 -52.41 -90.66
C THR A 2 35.83 -53.16 -89.86
N THR A 3 34.98 -53.92 -90.54
CA THR A 3 33.89 -54.69 -89.93
C THR A 3 34.41 -55.71 -88.89
N ASP A 4 35.68 -56.10 -88.97
CA ASP A 4 36.36 -56.96 -88.00
C ASP A 4 36.79 -56.20 -86.74
N ASP A 5 37.22 -54.94 -86.83
CA ASP A 5 37.55 -54.11 -85.66
C ASP A 5 36.31 -53.91 -84.76
N ILE A 6 35.12 -53.77 -85.37
CA ILE A 6 33.85 -53.61 -84.65
C ILE A 6 33.44 -54.91 -83.95
N LYS A 7 33.72 -56.08 -84.55
CA LYS A 7 33.42 -57.38 -83.92
C LYS A 7 34.29 -57.62 -82.69
N VAL A 8 35.59 -57.32 -82.78
CA VAL A 8 36.52 -57.46 -81.64
C VAL A 8 36.10 -56.53 -80.50
N LEU A 9 35.72 -55.28 -80.80
CA LEU A 9 35.26 -54.34 -79.78
C LEU A 9 33.95 -54.77 -79.09
N ILE A 10 33.03 -55.40 -79.83
CA ILE A 10 31.78 -55.95 -79.26
C ILE A 10 32.08 -57.15 -78.34
N GLU A 11 33.07 -57.96 -78.70
CA GLU A 11 33.47 -59.12 -77.90
C GLU A 11 34.18 -58.70 -76.60
N ASP A 12 35.03 -57.67 -76.65
CA ASP A 12 35.67 -57.08 -75.47
C ASP A 12 34.66 -56.39 -74.55
N LEU A 13 33.72 -55.61 -75.10
CA LEU A 13 32.63 -54.99 -74.32
C LEU A 13 31.74 -56.03 -73.63
N ARG A 14 31.53 -57.21 -74.24
CA ARG A 14 30.80 -58.31 -73.62
C ARG A 14 31.58 -58.92 -72.45
N LYS A 15 32.88 -59.15 -72.61
CA LYS A 15 33.75 -59.62 -71.52
C LYS A 15 33.81 -58.62 -70.37
N ASP A 16 33.93 -57.33 -70.67
CA ASP A 16 33.96 -56.29 -69.65
C ASP A 16 32.66 -56.19 -68.89
N ARG A 17 31.51 -56.32 -69.59
CA ARG A 17 30.19 -56.34 -68.94
C ARG A 17 30.02 -57.57 -68.04
N GLU A 18 30.51 -58.73 -68.46
CA GLU A 18 30.47 -59.95 -67.65
C GLU A 18 31.39 -59.85 -66.41
N ASN A 19 32.56 -59.24 -66.57
CA ASN A 19 33.50 -58.97 -65.47
C ASN A 19 32.96 -57.91 -64.49
N LEU A 20 32.26 -56.88 -64.99
CA LEU A 20 31.56 -55.90 -64.17
C LEU A 20 30.42 -56.56 -63.38
N GLY A 21 29.62 -57.41 -64.01
CA GLY A 21 28.58 -58.17 -63.32
C GLY A 21 29.14 -59.04 -62.18
N LYS A 22 30.25 -59.75 -62.44
CA LYS A 22 30.94 -60.56 -61.40
C LYS A 22 31.51 -59.70 -60.27
N LYS A 23 32.00 -58.48 -60.57
CA LYS A 23 32.49 -57.53 -59.57
C LYS A 23 31.36 -56.96 -58.72
N GLU A 24 30.22 -56.59 -59.33
CA GLU A 24 29.05 -56.11 -58.59
C GLU A 24 28.51 -57.18 -57.64
N GLU A 25 28.42 -58.43 -58.09
CA GLU A 25 27.95 -59.54 -57.27
C GLU A 25 28.89 -59.84 -56.10
N ARG A 26 30.20 -59.71 -56.33
CA ARG A 26 31.22 -59.84 -55.28
C ARG A 26 31.18 -58.68 -54.28
N ILE A 27 30.93 -57.45 -54.72
CA ILE A 27 30.79 -56.29 -53.84
C ILE A 27 29.54 -56.46 -52.96
N LYS A 28 28.41 -56.91 -53.53
CA LYS A 28 27.19 -57.18 -52.74
C LYS A 28 27.42 -58.24 -51.67
N LYS A 29 28.11 -59.34 -51.99
CA LYS A 29 28.47 -60.36 -51.00
C LYS A 29 29.37 -59.82 -49.89
N LEU A 30 30.38 -59.02 -50.24
CA LEU A 30 31.26 -58.37 -49.27
C LEU A 30 30.51 -57.39 -48.37
N GLU A 31 29.55 -56.63 -48.90
CA GLU A 31 28.70 -55.74 -48.10
C GLU A 31 27.80 -56.51 -47.12
N GLU A 32 27.24 -57.65 -47.53
CA GLU A 32 26.46 -58.53 -46.66
C GLU A 32 27.34 -59.15 -45.57
N GLU A 33 28.52 -59.66 -45.92
CA GLU A 33 29.49 -60.21 -44.95
C GLU A 33 29.96 -59.16 -43.95
N LEU A 34 30.24 -57.93 -44.38
CA LEU A 34 30.62 -56.82 -43.50
C LEU A 34 29.47 -56.44 -42.56
N LYS A 35 28.23 -56.37 -43.05
CA LYS A 35 27.05 -56.13 -42.20
C LYS A 35 26.86 -57.24 -41.18
N GLU A 36 27.07 -58.49 -41.57
CA GLU A 36 26.95 -59.65 -40.68
C GLU A 36 28.06 -59.68 -39.62
N GLN A 37 29.30 -59.35 -40.00
CA GLN A 37 30.42 -59.24 -39.07
C GLN A 37 30.23 -58.08 -38.09
N LEU A 38 29.78 -56.91 -38.55
CA LEU A 38 29.45 -55.78 -37.67
C LEU A 38 28.34 -56.13 -36.69
N SER A 39 27.30 -56.85 -37.15
CA SER A 39 26.20 -57.38 -36.31
C SER A 39 26.70 -58.40 -35.26
N LYS A 40 27.65 -59.26 -35.63
CA LYS A 40 28.28 -60.22 -34.70
C LYS A 40 29.17 -59.55 -33.64
N VAL A 41 29.90 -58.49 -34.01
CA VAL A 41 30.78 -57.75 -33.10
C VAL A 41 29.99 -56.89 -32.12
N SER A 42 28.87 -56.31 -32.55
CA SER A 42 27.96 -55.53 -31.68
C SER A 42 26.99 -56.39 -30.86
N LYS A 43 26.83 -57.69 -31.18
CA LYS A 43 25.77 -58.59 -30.67
C LYS A 43 24.36 -58.00 -30.80
N MET A 44 24.17 -57.05 -31.71
CA MET A 44 22.93 -56.30 -31.87
C MET A 44 22.63 -56.17 -33.35
N THR A 45 21.38 -56.40 -33.71
CA THR A 45 20.89 -56.10 -35.06
C THR A 45 20.88 -54.59 -35.31
N VAL A 46 20.94 -54.19 -36.58
CA VAL A 46 20.95 -52.77 -36.99
C VAL A 46 19.70 -52.04 -36.46
N ASP A 47 18.54 -52.71 -36.45
CA ASP A 47 17.30 -52.14 -35.93
C ASP A 47 17.31 -51.97 -34.40
N GLU A 48 17.93 -52.90 -33.66
CA GLU A 48 18.12 -52.76 -32.21
C GLU A 48 19.05 -51.59 -31.87
N ALA A 49 20.16 -51.43 -32.59
CA ALA A 49 21.08 -50.31 -32.41
C ALA A 49 20.38 -48.97 -32.69
N LYS A 50 19.57 -48.91 -33.75
CA LYS A 50 18.78 -47.72 -34.09
C LYS A 50 17.74 -47.41 -33.01
N LYS A 51 17.08 -48.42 -32.45
CA LYS A 51 16.09 -48.25 -31.39
C LYS A 51 16.71 -47.76 -30.09
N ILE A 52 17.86 -48.31 -29.68
CA ILE A 52 18.59 -47.84 -28.50
C ILE A 52 19.05 -46.39 -28.69
N LEU A 53 19.65 -46.07 -29.85
CA LEU A 53 20.08 -44.71 -30.16
C LEU A 53 18.92 -43.72 -30.11
N LEU A 54 17.77 -44.06 -30.71
CA LEU A 54 16.57 -43.22 -30.67
C LEU A 54 16.05 -43.04 -29.24
N THR A 55 16.11 -44.08 -28.41
CA THR A 55 15.66 -44.02 -27.01
C THR A 55 16.56 -43.13 -26.16
N GLU A 56 17.88 -43.20 -26.35
CA GLU A 56 18.84 -42.34 -25.65
C GLU A 56 18.71 -40.89 -26.11
N VAL A 57 18.57 -40.65 -27.42
CA VAL A 57 18.33 -39.32 -28.00
C VAL A 57 17.01 -38.74 -27.50
N GLU A 58 15.94 -39.53 -27.39
CA GLU A 58 14.66 -39.08 -26.80
C GLU A 58 14.81 -38.68 -25.33
N LYS A 59 15.63 -39.40 -24.56
CA LYS A 59 15.89 -39.10 -23.15
C LYS A 59 16.70 -37.81 -23.01
N ASP A 60 17.76 -37.64 -23.79
CA ASP A 60 18.58 -36.43 -23.82
C ASP A 60 17.75 -35.21 -24.27
N LEU A 61 16.93 -35.38 -25.31
CA LEU A 61 16.02 -34.33 -25.78
C LEU A 61 14.99 -33.96 -24.72
N LYS A 62 14.44 -34.92 -23.96
CA LYS A 62 13.51 -34.63 -22.85
C LYS A 62 14.16 -33.77 -21.78
N GLU A 63 15.38 -34.09 -21.37
CA GLU A 63 16.12 -33.29 -20.38
C GLU A 63 16.44 -31.88 -20.90
N GLU A 64 16.83 -31.76 -22.18
CA GLU A 64 17.12 -30.47 -22.79
C GLU A 64 15.86 -29.61 -22.96
N ILE A 65 14.74 -30.21 -23.39
CA ILE A 65 13.44 -29.53 -23.47
C ILE A 65 13.01 -29.06 -22.08
N ALA A 66 13.12 -29.90 -21.04
CA ALA A 66 12.77 -29.50 -19.67
C ALA A 66 13.68 -28.38 -19.13
N LYS A 67 14.96 -28.35 -19.49
CA LYS A 67 15.86 -27.23 -19.17
C LYS A 67 15.47 -25.95 -19.92
N ARG A 68 15.10 -26.05 -21.21
CA ARG A 68 14.64 -24.90 -22.00
C ARG A 68 13.33 -24.32 -21.48
N ILE A 69 12.38 -25.18 -21.10
CA ILE A 69 11.11 -24.75 -20.49
C ILE A 69 11.37 -23.99 -19.19
N ARG A 70 12.14 -24.55 -18.26
CA ARG A 70 12.48 -23.85 -17.00
C ARG A 70 13.17 -22.51 -17.21
N ARG A 71 14.15 -22.45 -18.12
CA ARG A 71 14.82 -21.18 -18.47
C ARG A 71 13.85 -20.17 -19.09
N ALA A 72 12.91 -20.63 -19.92
CA ALA A 72 11.89 -19.78 -20.49
C ALA A 72 10.92 -19.26 -19.41
N GLU A 73 10.47 -20.10 -18.48
CA GLU A 73 9.62 -19.72 -17.35
C GLU A 73 10.32 -18.73 -16.42
N GLU A 74 11.59 -18.95 -16.08
CA GLU A 74 12.40 -18.02 -15.26
C GLU A 74 12.53 -16.66 -15.95
N ARG A 75 12.81 -16.66 -17.27
CA ARG A 75 12.90 -15.42 -18.05
C ARG A 75 11.56 -14.69 -18.10
N VAL A 76 10.46 -15.41 -18.32
CA VAL A 76 9.11 -14.83 -18.29
C VAL A 76 8.80 -14.26 -16.90
N GLN A 77 9.16 -14.94 -15.81
CA GLN A 77 8.99 -14.38 -14.47
C GLN A 77 9.78 -13.09 -14.24
N GLN A 78 11.02 -13.01 -14.74
CA GLN A 78 11.82 -11.79 -14.64
C GLN A 78 11.21 -10.65 -15.45
N GLU A 79 10.84 -10.91 -16.71
CA GLU A 79 10.19 -9.94 -17.60
C GLU A 79 8.86 -9.44 -17.02
N VAL A 80 8.03 -10.33 -16.46
CA VAL A 80 6.77 -9.98 -15.79
C VAL A 80 7.01 -9.11 -14.55
N LYS A 81 8.04 -9.43 -13.75
CA LYS A 81 8.37 -8.65 -12.55
C LYS A 81 8.82 -7.24 -12.89
N GLU A 82 9.60 -7.08 -13.96
CA GLU A 82 10.00 -5.77 -14.47
C GLU A 82 8.78 -5.01 -15.00
N LYS A 83 7.94 -5.64 -15.82
CA LYS A 83 6.73 -5.00 -16.35
C LYS A 83 5.74 -4.59 -15.26
N ALA A 84 5.55 -5.41 -14.23
CA ALA A 84 4.71 -5.08 -13.09
C ALA A 84 5.24 -3.85 -12.33
N ARG A 85 6.56 -3.73 -12.16
CA ARG A 85 7.18 -2.55 -11.56
C ARG A 85 6.99 -1.30 -12.41
N GLU A 86 7.09 -1.42 -13.74
CA GLU A 86 6.80 -0.30 -14.65
C GLU A 86 5.36 0.18 -14.54
N ILE A 87 4.38 -0.74 -14.59
CA ILE A 87 2.95 -0.42 -14.47
C ILE A 87 2.67 0.30 -13.15
N LEU A 88 3.16 -0.23 -12.03
CA LEU A 88 2.96 0.40 -10.72
C LEU A 88 3.65 1.77 -10.63
N SER A 89 4.84 1.92 -11.19
CA SER A 89 5.57 3.19 -11.19
C SER A 89 4.87 4.27 -12.02
N ASP A 90 4.35 3.91 -13.20
CA ASP A 90 3.62 4.84 -14.06
C ASP A 90 2.25 5.21 -13.45
N ALA A 91 1.55 4.25 -12.83
CA ALA A 91 0.33 4.52 -12.08
C ALA A 91 0.56 5.46 -10.88
N MET A 92 1.64 5.26 -10.12
CA MET A 92 2.02 6.18 -9.03
C MET A 92 2.28 7.61 -9.53
N ARG A 93 2.90 7.75 -10.72
CA ARG A 93 3.13 9.07 -11.34
C ARG A 93 1.82 9.79 -11.67
N HIS A 94 0.80 9.05 -12.10
CA HIS A 94 -0.52 9.61 -12.42
C HIS A 94 -1.32 10.04 -11.18
N GLY A 95 -0.99 9.50 -9.99
CA GLY A 95 -1.64 9.88 -8.74
C GLY A 95 -1.33 11.30 -8.26
N ALA A 96 -0.28 11.96 -8.75
CA ALA A 96 0.16 13.27 -8.25
C ALA A 96 -0.97 14.33 -8.31
N THR A 97 -1.45 14.76 -7.14
CA THR A 97 -2.53 15.76 -7.03
C THR A 97 -1.99 17.17 -6.79
N GLN A 98 -2.64 18.18 -7.38
CA GLN A 98 -2.34 19.61 -7.16
C GLN A 98 -3.09 20.22 -5.97
N TYR A 99 -3.84 19.41 -5.23
CA TYR A 99 -4.81 19.90 -4.27
C TYR A 99 -4.16 19.98 -2.89
N THR A 100 -4.14 21.18 -2.33
CA THR A 100 -3.44 21.49 -1.06
C THR A 100 -4.14 20.86 0.13
N ALA A 101 -3.40 20.12 0.97
CA ALA A 101 -3.92 19.57 2.21
C ALA A 101 -4.29 20.71 3.20
N GLU A 102 -5.48 20.62 3.79
CA GLU A 102 -5.86 21.43 4.95
C GLU A 102 -5.59 20.62 6.23
N TYR A 103 -4.92 21.25 7.20
CA TYR A 103 -4.44 20.58 8.43
C TYR A 103 -5.58 20.09 9.34
N THR A 104 -5.26 19.10 10.17
CA THR A 104 -6.13 18.42 11.15
C THR A 104 -6.73 19.32 12.22
N VAL A 105 -6.13 20.50 12.44
CA VAL A 105 -6.55 21.45 13.47
C VAL A 105 -7.39 22.53 12.83
N SER A 106 -8.67 22.58 13.21
CA SER A 106 -9.53 23.71 12.86
C SER A 106 -9.27 24.85 13.83
N THR A 107 -8.39 25.76 13.43
CA THR A 107 -8.16 27.02 14.16
C THR A 107 -8.90 28.17 13.49
N VAL A 108 -9.31 29.13 14.32
CA VAL A 108 -9.82 30.43 13.88
C VAL A 108 -8.94 31.50 14.51
N GLU A 109 -8.34 32.33 13.66
CA GLU A 109 -7.55 33.47 14.10
C GLU A 109 -8.46 34.62 14.54
N VAL A 110 -8.15 35.19 15.69
CA VAL A 110 -8.88 36.29 16.31
C VAL A 110 -8.02 37.56 16.21
N PRO A 111 -8.59 38.69 15.78
CA PRO A 111 -7.79 39.90 15.51
C PRO A 111 -7.22 40.58 16.77
N ASN A 112 -7.85 40.41 17.94
CA ASN A 112 -7.37 40.96 19.21
C ASN A 112 -8.04 40.29 20.42
N GLU A 113 -7.48 40.53 21.60
CA GLU A 113 -7.99 40.05 22.91
C GLU A 113 -9.41 40.57 23.23
N GLU A 114 -9.81 41.73 22.72
CA GLU A 114 -11.18 42.24 22.93
C GLU A 114 -12.22 41.32 22.29
N VAL A 115 -11.99 40.88 21.06
CA VAL A 115 -12.89 39.94 20.36
C VAL A 115 -12.91 38.59 21.07
N LYS A 116 -11.77 38.11 21.56
CA LYS A 116 -11.68 36.89 22.38
C LYS A 116 -12.51 37.00 23.66
N GLY A 117 -12.44 38.14 24.35
CA GLY A 117 -13.29 38.45 25.50
C GLY A 117 -14.80 38.46 25.17
N ARG A 118 -15.19 38.92 23.96
CA ARG A 118 -16.59 38.84 23.48
C ARG A 118 -17.02 37.42 23.15
N ILE A 119 -16.13 36.58 22.63
CA ILE A 119 -16.39 35.16 22.35
C ILE A 119 -16.67 34.40 23.66
N ILE A 120 -15.86 34.64 24.70
CA ILE A 120 -16.10 34.09 26.04
C ILE A 120 -17.40 34.64 26.62
N GLY A 121 -17.55 35.97 26.61
CA GLY A 121 -18.68 36.68 27.21
C GLY A 121 -18.66 36.67 28.73
N ALA A 122 -19.50 37.51 29.35
CA ALA A 122 -19.60 37.59 30.81
C ALA A 122 -19.95 36.21 31.40
N GLN A 123 -19.14 35.73 32.37
CA GLN A 123 -19.27 34.40 32.99
C GLN A 123 -19.26 33.22 32.01
N GLY A 124 -18.68 33.38 30.82
CA GLY A 124 -18.65 32.32 29.81
C GLY A 124 -20.01 32.07 29.14
N ARG A 125 -20.95 33.02 29.19
CA ARG A 125 -22.31 32.81 28.64
C ARG A 125 -22.30 32.58 27.12
N ASN A 126 -21.40 33.25 26.40
CA ASN A 126 -21.38 33.26 24.94
C ASN A 126 -20.72 31.99 24.41
N ILE A 127 -19.57 31.61 24.99
CA ILE A 127 -18.88 30.37 24.67
C ILE A 127 -19.80 29.17 24.92
N ARG A 128 -20.45 29.08 26.09
CA ARG A 128 -21.40 27.99 26.39
C ARG A 128 -22.59 27.94 25.45
N ALA A 129 -23.13 29.10 25.05
CA ALA A 129 -24.21 29.15 24.07
C ALA A 129 -23.73 28.62 22.70
N PHE A 130 -22.53 29.01 22.28
CA PHE A 130 -21.95 28.54 21.03
C PHE A 130 -21.66 27.04 21.05
N GLU A 131 -21.03 26.53 22.11
CA GLU A 131 -20.72 25.10 22.28
C GLU A 131 -22.02 24.28 22.30
N LYS A 132 -23.06 24.77 22.96
CA LYS A 132 -24.38 24.13 22.97
C LYS A 132 -25.02 24.07 21.58
N GLU A 133 -25.00 25.17 20.83
CA GLU A 133 -25.65 25.24 19.52
C GLU A 133 -24.90 24.46 18.42
N THR A 134 -23.57 24.42 18.52
CA THR A 134 -22.69 23.75 17.54
C THR A 134 -22.38 22.30 17.92
N GLY A 135 -22.38 21.97 19.21
CA GLY A 135 -21.90 20.68 19.72
C GLY A 135 -20.39 20.50 19.57
N VAL A 136 -19.63 21.60 19.57
CA VAL A 136 -18.17 21.66 19.42
C VAL A 136 -17.60 22.36 20.65
N GLU A 137 -16.46 21.89 21.15
CA GLU A 137 -15.74 22.51 22.27
C GLU A 137 -14.73 23.55 21.75
N LEU A 138 -14.66 24.69 22.42
CA LEU A 138 -13.77 25.79 22.08
C LEU A 138 -12.61 25.85 23.07
N GLU A 139 -11.42 25.51 22.59
CA GLU A 139 -10.19 25.66 23.36
C GLU A 139 -9.58 27.04 23.07
N ILE A 140 -9.48 27.85 24.12
CA ILE A 140 -8.95 29.21 24.07
C ILE A 140 -7.66 29.24 24.89
N ASP A 141 -6.52 29.42 24.24
CA ASP A 141 -5.20 29.53 24.88
C ASP A 141 -4.74 31.00 25.01
N GLU A 142 -3.50 31.26 25.40
CA GLU A 142 -2.94 32.64 25.48
C GLU A 142 -2.66 33.26 24.10
N THR A 143 -2.76 32.49 23.01
CA THR A 143 -2.51 32.97 21.66
C THR A 143 -3.75 33.63 21.05
N ASN A 144 -3.58 34.27 19.89
CA ASN A 144 -4.68 34.83 19.10
C ASN A 144 -5.45 33.76 18.30
N GLN A 145 -5.26 32.46 18.59
CA GLN A 145 -5.94 31.38 17.89
C GLN A 145 -6.92 30.67 18.82
N ILE A 146 -8.09 30.35 18.28
CA ILE A 146 -9.09 29.51 18.97
C ILE A 146 -9.15 28.17 18.26
N ARG A 147 -8.99 27.09 19.02
CA ARG A 147 -9.02 25.72 18.51
C ARG A 147 -10.42 25.12 18.70
N LEU A 148 -10.92 24.49 17.65
CA LEU A 148 -12.23 23.84 17.63
C LEU A 148 -12.07 22.32 17.74
N SER A 149 -12.63 21.73 18.79
CA SER A 149 -12.54 20.29 19.06
C SER A 149 -13.91 19.62 18.92
N SER A 150 -13.98 18.60 18.06
CA SER A 150 -15.19 17.78 17.83
C SER A 150 -14.83 16.52 17.05
N PHE A 151 -15.43 15.38 17.39
CA PHE A 151 -15.29 14.14 16.61
C PHE A 151 -15.96 14.20 15.23
N ASP A 152 -17.02 15.00 15.11
CA ASP A 152 -17.74 15.24 13.87
C ASP A 152 -17.09 16.44 13.14
N SER A 153 -16.49 16.15 11.98
CA SER A 153 -15.82 17.14 11.14
C SER A 153 -16.77 18.16 10.54
N ILE A 154 -18.03 17.79 10.28
CA ILE A 154 -19.03 18.71 9.73
C ILE A 154 -19.46 19.70 10.81
N ARG A 155 -19.69 19.24 12.05
CA ARG A 155 -19.94 20.16 13.17
C ARG A 155 -18.79 21.13 13.37
N ARG A 156 -17.55 20.64 13.26
CA ARG A 156 -16.34 21.45 13.40
C ARG A 156 -16.27 22.53 12.31
N GLU A 157 -16.58 22.20 11.07
CA GLU A 157 -16.60 23.17 9.96
C GLU A 157 -17.74 24.18 10.10
N VAL A 158 -18.94 23.74 10.50
CA VAL A 158 -20.07 24.63 10.80
C VAL A 158 -19.68 25.62 11.91
N ALA A 159 -19.05 25.16 12.98
CA ALA A 159 -18.55 26.00 14.04
C ALA A 159 -17.50 27.00 13.54
N LYS A 160 -16.52 26.55 12.75
CA LYS A 160 -15.48 27.41 12.16
C LYS A 160 -16.09 28.56 11.36
N ARG A 161 -17.00 28.26 10.44
CA ARG A 161 -17.68 29.26 9.60
C ARG A 161 -18.57 30.19 10.42
N ALA A 162 -19.36 29.64 11.34
CA ALA A 162 -20.22 30.43 12.21
C ALA A 162 -19.40 31.42 13.06
N LEU A 163 -18.28 30.97 13.62
CA LEU A 163 -17.38 31.81 14.42
C LEU A 163 -16.75 32.93 13.56
N GLN A 164 -16.30 32.62 12.35
CA GLN A 164 -15.78 33.62 11.41
C GLN A 164 -16.83 34.69 11.04
N ILE A 165 -18.09 34.30 10.85
CA ILE A 165 -19.20 35.23 10.59
C ILE A 165 -19.45 36.12 11.81
N LEU A 166 -19.51 35.53 13.01
CA LEU A 166 -19.72 36.26 14.26
C LEU A 166 -18.60 37.25 14.58
N ILE A 167 -17.34 36.89 14.29
CA ILE A 167 -16.18 37.79 14.43
C ILE A 167 -16.31 38.97 13.47
N LYS A 168 -16.64 38.72 12.20
CA LYS A 168 -16.85 39.78 11.19
C LYS A 168 -18.01 40.72 11.54
N ASP A 169 -19.09 40.18 12.12
CA ASP A 169 -20.28 40.93 12.53
C ASP A 169 -20.08 41.66 13.87
N ALA A 170 -19.03 41.33 14.64
CA ALA A 170 -18.71 41.84 15.99
C ALA A 170 -19.81 41.67 17.06
N ARG A 171 -20.97 41.10 16.69
CA ARG A 171 -22.15 40.86 17.53
C ARG A 171 -22.19 39.41 17.99
N ILE A 172 -21.59 39.16 19.16
CA ILE A 172 -21.50 37.83 19.76
C ILE A 172 -22.42 37.77 20.98
N GLN A 173 -23.68 37.46 20.76
CA GLN A 173 -24.72 37.29 21.80
C GLN A 173 -25.47 35.99 21.55
N PRO A 174 -26.04 35.33 22.58
CA PRO A 174 -26.66 34.01 22.44
C PRO A 174 -27.70 33.91 21.32
N SER A 175 -28.58 34.91 21.18
CA SER A 175 -29.59 34.93 20.10
C SER A 175 -28.98 35.01 18.70
N ARG A 176 -27.90 35.78 18.54
CA ARG A 176 -27.19 35.91 17.26
C ARG A 176 -26.38 34.66 16.94
N ILE A 177 -25.79 34.03 17.95
CA ILE A 177 -25.09 32.75 17.81
C ILE A 177 -26.04 31.68 17.28
N GLU A 178 -27.22 31.55 17.90
CA GLU A 178 -28.24 30.58 17.47
C GLU A 178 -28.68 30.83 16.01
N GLU A 179 -28.93 32.09 15.65
CA GLU A 179 -29.32 32.48 14.29
C GLU A 179 -28.23 32.13 13.26
N VAL A 180 -26.97 32.54 13.53
CA VAL A 180 -25.85 32.32 12.61
C VAL A 180 -25.56 30.83 12.47
N VAL A 181 -25.53 30.07 13.56
CA VAL A 181 -25.31 28.62 13.51
C VAL A 181 -26.40 27.93 12.70
N ARG A 182 -27.67 28.31 12.86
CA ARG A 182 -28.77 27.76 12.06
C ARG A 182 -28.63 28.08 10.57
N GLN A 183 -28.28 29.32 10.22
CA GLN A 183 -28.03 29.73 8.84
C GLN A 183 -26.84 28.98 8.23
N THR A 184 -25.73 28.86 8.97
CA THR A 184 -24.54 28.13 8.51
C THR A 184 -24.82 26.64 8.30
N LYS A 185 -25.60 26.00 9.19
CA LYS A 185 -26.04 24.60 8.99
C LYS A 185 -26.85 24.44 7.70
N ALA A 186 -27.76 25.36 7.40
CA ALA A 186 -28.56 25.31 6.17
C ALA A 186 -27.69 25.48 4.91
N GLN A 187 -26.72 26.40 4.93
CA GLN A 187 -25.77 26.61 3.83
C GLN A 187 -24.81 25.43 3.64
N MET A 188 -24.54 24.67 4.70
CA MET A 188 -23.60 23.55 4.64
C MET A 188 -24.07 22.45 3.68
N GLU A 189 -25.38 22.24 3.54
CA GLU A 189 -25.94 21.26 2.60
C GLU A 189 -25.56 21.55 1.14
N ASP A 190 -25.60 22.82 0.75
CA ASP A 190 -25.22 23.25 -0.60
C ASP A 190 -23.71 23.10 -0.82
N VAL A 191 -22.92 23.44 0.20
CA VAL A 191 -21.45 23.28 0.19
C VAL A 191 -21.07 21.81 0.03
N LEU A 192 -21.71 20.90 0.77
CA LEU A 192 -21.46 19.46 0.66
C LEU A 192 -21.82 18.95 -0.74
N LEU A 193 -22.94 19.39 -1.31
CA LEU A 193 -23.31 19.00 -2.67
C LEU A 193 -22.29 19.52 -3.70
N GLU A 194 -21.82 20.75 -3.58
CA GLU A 194 -20.84 21.34 -4.48
C GLU A 194 -19.48 20.62 -4.39
N GLU A 195 -18.96 20.40 -3.18
CA GLU A 195 -17.70 19.70 -2.98
C GLU A 195 -17.79 18.23 -3.43
N GLY A 196 -18.92 17.57 -3.19
CA GLY A 196 -19.18 16.21 -3.67
C GLY A 196 -19.14 16.08 -5.19
N LYS A 197 -19.70 17.08 -5.90
CA LYS A 197 -19.61 17.15 -7.37
C LYS A 197 -18.16 17.32 -7.83
N LYS A 198 -17.41 18.23 -7.21
CA LYS A 198 -15.98 18.46 -7.56
C LYS A 198 -15.15 17.20 -7.39
N ILE A 199 -15.28 16.52 -6.25
CA ILE A 199 -14.54 15.27 -5.97
C ILE A 199 -14.92 14.18 -6.99
N SER A 200 -16.22 14.01 -7.28
CA SER A 200 -16.68 13.00 -8.23
C SER A 200 -16.20 13.30 -9.66
N GLU A 201 -16.22 14.56 -10.08
CA GLU A 201 -15.73 15.01 -11.39
C GLU A 201 -14.23 14.80 -11.55
N GLU A 202 -13.42 15.13 -10.53
CA GLU A 202 -11.97 14.83 -10.51
C GLU A 202 -11.66 13.34 -10.60
N CYS A 203 -12.59 12.49 -10.13
CA CYS A 203 -12.52 11.04 -10.26
C CYS A 203 -13.05 10.53 -11.62
N GLY A 204 -13.61 11.40 -12.46
CA GLY A 204 -14.22 11.03 -13.74
C GLY A 204 -15.57 10.32 -13.60
N VAL A 205 -16.28 10.51 -12.48
CA VAL A 205 -17.61 9.93 -12.22
C VAL A 205 -18.67 11.02 -12.30
N TYR A 206 -19.69 10.77 -13.12
CA TYR A 206 -20.81 11.68 -13.32
C TYR A 206 -22.13 10.98 -13.00
N ASN A 207 -23.18 11.77 -12.74
CA ASN A 207 -24.56 11.29 -12.55
C ASN A 207 -24.81 10.42 -11.30
N LEU A 208 -24.10 10.66 -10.20
CA LEU A 208 -24.41 10.04 -8.90
C LEU A 208 -25.69 10.65 -8.28
N PRO A 209 -26.44 9.87 -7.47
CA PRO A 209 -27.56 10.40 -6.69
C PRO A 209 -27.13 11.57 -5.81
N THR A 210 -28.01 12.57 -5.66
CA THR A 210 -27.73 13.79 -4.87
C THR A 210 -27.29 13.49 -3.44
N ASP A 211 -27.90 12.50 -2.80
CA ASP A 211 -27.54 12.12 -1.43
C ASP A 211 -26.16 11.47 -1.35
N ILE A 212 -25.74 10.72 -2.37
CA ILE A 212 -24.38 10.17 -2.47
C ILE A 212 -23.37 11.29 -2.70
N LEU A 213 -23.68 12.26 -3.57
CA LEU A 213 -22.83 13.43 -3.76
C LEU A 213 -22.65 14.20 -2.45
N LYS A 214 -23.70 14.39 -1.66
CA LYS A 214 -23.59 15.04 -0.35
C LYS A 214 -22.71 14.24 0.63
N LEU A 215 -22.80 12.91 0.63
CA LEU A 215 -21.91 12.06 1.42
C LEU A 215 -20.44 12.21 0.98
N ILE A 216 -20.17 12.14 -0.33
CA ILE A 216 -18.82 12.36 -0.88
C ILE A 216 -18.31 13.76 -0.52
N GLY A 217 -19.18 14.78 -0.51
CA GLY A 217 -18.82 16.13 -0.08
C GLY A 217 -18.27 16.20 1.35
N ARG A 218 -18.67 15.28 2.23
CA ARG A 218 -18.13 15.19 3.59
C ARG A 218 -16.66 14.77 3.61
N TYR A 219 -16.15 14.12 2.55
CA TYR A 219 -14.75 13.71 2.44
C TYR A 219 -13.80 14.90 2.52
N LYS A 220 -14.21 16.07 2.00
CA LYS A 220 -13.45 17.32 2.08
C LYS A 220 -13.11 17.71 3.52
N PHE A 221 -13.98 17.38 4.48
CA PHE A 221 -13.80 17.76 5.88
C PHE A 221 -13.31 16.60 6.75
N ARG A 222 -13.24 15.38 6.22
CA ARG A 222 -12.79 14.20 6.96
C ARG A 222 -11.29 14.02 6.75
N THR A 223 -10.59 13.76 7.85
CA THR A 223 -9.16 13.44 7.84
C THR A 223 -8.95 12.13 8.57
N SER A 224 -8.09 11.25 8.03
CA SER A 224 -7.67 10.00 8.65
C SER A 224 -6.15 9.98 8.72
N TYR A 225 -5.59 9.83 9.93
CA TYR A 225 -4.12 9.85 10.14
C TYR A 225 -3.40 11.08 9.54
N GLY A 226 -4.05 12.25 9.53
CA GLY A 226 -3.49 13.47 8.94
C GLY A 226 -3.71 13.64 7.44
N GLN A 227 -4.20 12.62 6.73
CA GLN A 227 -4.54 12.70 5.31
C GLN A 227 -6.01 13.07 5.10
N ASN A 228 -6.27 14.08 4.27
CA ASN A 228 -7.65 14.43 3.89
C ASN A 228 -8.26 13.31 3.03
N LEU A 229 -9.49 12.90 3.37
CA LEU A 229 -10.15 11.78 2.71
C LEU A 229 -10.49 12.09 1.25
N GLY A 230 -10.91 13.32 0.94
CA GLY A 230 -11.24 13.71 -0.44
C GLY A 230 -10.03 13.67 -1.36
N LEU A 231 -8.90 14.18 -0.86
CA LEU A 231 -7.61 14.12 -1.54
C LEU A 231 -7.16 12.68 -1.81
N HIS A 232 -7.13 11.89 -0.74
CA HIS A 232 -6.78 10.47 -0.79
C HIS A 232 -7.63 9.74 -1.83
N THR A 233 -8.93 9.97 -1.82
CA THR A 233 -9.87 9.31 -2.74
C THR A 233 -9.62 9.68 -4.20
N ILE A 234 -9.38 10.96 -4.51
CA ILE A 234 -9.09 11.41 -5.89
C ILE A 234 -7.81 10.75 -6.41
N GLU A 235 -6.80 10.73 -5.55
CA GLU A 235 -5.48 10.20 -5.86
C GLU A 235 -5.48 8.69 -6.05
N GLU A 236 -6.10 7.97 -5.11
CA GLU A 236 -6.38 6.54 -5.20
C GLU A 236 -7.12 6.24 -6.50
N THR A 237 -8.18 6.99 -6.82
CA THR A 237 -8.96 6.74 -8.04
C THR A 237 -8.11 6.92 -9.29
N LYS A 238 -7.25 7.94 -9.35
CA LYS A 238 -6.32 8.16 -10.48
C LYS A 238 -5.34 6.99 -10.63
N ILE A 239 -4.80 6.48 -9.52
CA ILE A 239 -3.91 5.30 -9.50
C ILE A 239 -4.65 4.04 -9.95
N GLY A 240 -5.82 3.76 -9.37
CA GLY A 240 -6.62 2.58 -9.67
C GLY A 240 -7.06 2.53 -11.12
N VAL A 241 -7.52 3.66 -11.68
CA VAL A 241 -7.88 3.76 -13.11
C VAL A 241 -6.67 3.52 -14.01
N ALA A 242 -5.49 4.03 -13.68
CA ALA A 242 -4.28 3.78 -14.46
C ALA A 242 -3.91 2.28 -14.46
N ILE A 243 -3.93 1.63 -13.30
CA ILE A 243 -3.67 0.19 -13.17
C ILE A 243 -4.71 -0.62 -13.97
N ALA A 244 -5.99 -0.28 -13.85
CA ALA A 244 -7.07 -1.00 -14.52
C ALA A 244 -6.92 -0.97 -16.05
N ASN A 245 -6.51 0.17 -16.63
CA ASN A 245 -6.27 0.29 -18.06
C ASN A 245 -5.10 -0.59 -18.53
N GLU A 246 -3.99 -0.64 -17.78
CA GLU A 246 -2.80 -1.42 -18.14
C GLU A 246 -3.05 -2.94 -18.09
N ILE A 247 -3.86 -3.40 -17.13
CA ILE A 247 -4.12 -4.84 -16.94
C ILE A 247 -5.43 -5.33 -17.61
N GLY A 248 -6.21 -4.42 -18.22
CA GLY A 248 -7.48 -4.75 -18.87
C GLY A 248 -8.63 -5.07 -17.91
N ALA A 249 -8.61 -4.55 -16.68
CA ALA A 249 -9.71 -4.68 -15.72
C ALA A 249 -10.87 -3.73 -16.03
N ASN A 250 -12.04 -3.93 -15.43
CA ASN A 250 -13.18 -3.04 -15.62
C ASN A 250 -12.94 -1.66 -14.97
N VAL A 251 -12.61 -0.67 -15.79
CA VAL A 251 -12.26 0.70 -15.36
C VAL A 251 -13.40 1.40 -14.62
N GLU A 252 -14.66 1.23 -15.05
CA GLU A 252 -15.82 1.86 -14.39
C GLU A 252 -16.01 1.30 -12.97
N THR A 253 -15.86 -0.01 -12.81
CA THR A 253 -16.00 -0.68 -11.51
C THR A 253 -14.88 -0.25 -10.56
N VAL A 254 -13.64 -0.19 -11.04
CA VAL A 254 -12.49 0.30 -10.24
C VAL A 254 -12.69 1.76 -9.86
N ARG A 255 -13.09 2.61 -10.81
CA ARG A 255 -13.32 4.04 -10.56
C ARG A 255 -14.37 4.29 -9.48
N LEU A 256 -15.51 3.59 -9.57
CA LEU A 256 -16.56 3.67 -8.56
C LEU A 256 -16.11 3.05 -7.22
N GLY A 257 -15.40 1.92 -7.27
CA GLY A 257 -14.84 1.26 -6.09
C GLY A 257 -13.89 2.19 -5.31
N CYS A 258 -12.94 2.81 -5.99
CA CYS A 258 -12.01 3.78 -5.38
C CYS A 258 -12.74 5.02 -4.84
N LEU A 259 -13.69 5.60 -5.59
CA LEU A 259 -14.45 6.76 -5.11
C LEU A 259 -15.25 6.47 -3.83
N LEU A 260 -15.73 5.23 -3.68
CA LEU A 260 -16.70 4.85 -2.65
C LEU A 260 -16.10 3.97 -1.54
N HIS A 261 -14.82 3.58 -1.61
CA HIS A 261 -14.19 2.62 -0.69
C HIS A 261 -14.39 3.00 0.79
N ASP A 262 -14.28 4.29 1.10
CA ASP A 262 -14.35 4.82 2.46
C ASP A 262 -15.65 5.58 2.75
N ILE A 263 -16.70 5.42 1.94
CA ILE A 263 -17.95 6.18 2.12
C ILE A 263 -18.58 5.97 3.51
N GLY A 264 -18.37 4.80 4.12
CA GLY A 264 -18.86 4.55 5.47
C GLY A 264 -18.18 5.37 6.56
N LYS A 265 -16.99 5.96 6.33
CA LYS A 265 -16.33 6.85 7.31
C LYS A 265 -17.09 8.16 7.54
N VAL A 266 -18.01 8.51 6.65
CA VAL A 266 -18.81 9.75 6.73
C VAL A 266 -20.30 9.49 7.00
N VAL A 267 -20.69 8.23 7.14
CA VAL A 267 -22.01 7.78 7.58
C VAL A 267 -21.97 7.66 9.11
N THR A 268 -22.74 8.50 9.80
CA THR A 268 -22.67 8.65 11.27
C THR A 268 -23.71 7.83 12.03
N ASP A 269 -24.72 7.29 11.34
CA ASP A 269 -25.96 6.82 11.96
C ASP A 269 -26.13 5.29 11.90
N GLU A 270 -25.15 4.54 11.38
CA GLU A 270 -25.21 3.08 11.25
C GLU A 270 -24.26 2.39 12.25
N GLU A 271 -24.77 1.41 13.00
CA GLU A 271 -23.97 0.55 13.87
C GLU A 271 -23.14 -0.44 13.04
N GLY A 272 -21.84 -0.53 13.30
CA GLY A 272 -20.95 -1.46 12.62
C GLY A 272 -19.58 -0.86 12.31
N THR A 273 -18.78 -1.57 11.52
CA THR A 273 -17.54 -1.02 10.97
C THR A 273 -17.86 -0.02 9.84
N HIS A 274 -16.92 0.85 9.46
CA HIS A 274 -17.13 1.74 8.31
C HIS A 274 -17.32 0.94 7.00
N ILE A 275 -16.80 -0.29 6.94
CA ILE A 275 -17.03 -1.20 5.82
C ILE A 275 -18.51 -1.60 5.76
N ASP A 276 -19.08 -2.00 6.90
CA ASP A 276 -20.50 -2.40 6.99
C ASP A 276 -21.42 -1.25 6.59
N ALA A 277 -21.14 -0.05 7.11
CA ALA A 277 -21.91 1.16 6.79
C ALA A 277 -21.79 1.54 5.29
N GLY A 278 -20.59 1.40 4.71
CA GLY A 278 -20.36 1.60 3.29
C GLY A 278 -21.17 0.63 2.44
N VAL A 279 -21.11 -0.67 2.75
CA VAL A 279 -21.84 -1.73 2.05
C VAL A 279 -23.34 -1.54 2.13
N ALA A 280 -23.87 -1.21 3.32
CA ALA A 280 -25.30 -0.95 3.52
C ALA A 280 -25.76 0.26 2.70
N THR A 281 -24.99 1.35 2.74
CA THR A 281 -25.23 2.55 1.94
C THR A 281 -25.27 2.23 0.44
N LEU A 282 -24.25 1.56 -0.09
CA LEU A 282 -24.20 1.26 -1.52
C LEU A 282 -25.33 0.34 -1.99
N LYS A 283 -25.71 -0.65 -1.19
CA LYS A 283 -26.87 -1.50 -1.48
C LYS A 283 -28.17 -0.71 -1.50
N LYS A 284 -28.36 0.22 -0.55
CA LYS A 284 -29.55 1.07 -0.47
C LYS A 284 -29.75 1.94 -1.72
N TYR A 285 -28.67 2.44 -2.30
CA TYR A 285 -28.72 3.26 -3.53
C TYR A 285 -28.61 2.45 -4.83
N GLY A 286 -28.58 1.10 -4.75
CA GLY A 286 -28.65 0.23 -5.92
C GLY A 286 -27.35 0.14 -6.74
N PHE A 287 -26.19 0.35 -6.13
CA PHE A 287 -24.91 0.12 -6.80
C PHE A 287 -24.70 -1.37 -7.12
N SER A 288 -23.92 -1.66 -8.16
CA SER A 288 -23.68 -3.02 -8.61
C SER A 288 -22.95 -3.87 -7.56
N LYS A 289 -23.11 -5.18 -7.63
CA LYS A 289 -22.49 -6.11 -6.68
C LYS A 289 -20.96 -6.01 -6.71
N GLU A 290 -20.40 -5.77 -7.89
CA GLU A 290 -18.95 -5.65 -8.11
C GLU A 290 -18.37 -4.44 -7.37
N VAL A 291 -19.05 -3.28 -7.44
CA VAL A 291 -18.65 -2.07 -6.68
C VAL A 291 -18.82 -2.29 -5.18
N VAL A 292 -19.94 -2.88 -4.76
CA VAL A 292 -20.19 -3.20 -3.34
C VAL A 292 -19.12 -4.17 -2.80
N ASN A 293 -18.72 -5.16 -3.59
CA ASN A 293 -17.68 -6.10 -3.21
C ASN A 293 -16.32 -5.43 -3.08
N ALA A 294 -15.94 -4.55 -4.01
CA ALA A 294 -14.69 -3.80 -3.94
C ALA A 294 -14.61 -2.99 -2.63
N VAL A 295 -15.68 -2.28 -2.26
CA VAL A 295 -15.77 -1.57 -0.97
C VAL A 295 -15.76 -2.53 0.21
N ALA A 296 -16.39 -3.69 0.11
CA ALA A 296 -16.37 -4.66 1.21
C ALA A 296 -15.00 -5.34 1.40
N GLU A 297 -14.14 -5.33 0.39
CA GLU A 297 -12.89 -6.12 0.34
C GLU A 297 -11.63 -5.25 0.41
N HIS A 298 -11.76 -3.91 0.36
CA HIS A 298 -10.62 -3.00 0.31
C HIS A 298 -9.73 -2.96 1.57
N HIS A 299 -10.10 -3.65 2.66
CA HIS A 299 -9.25 -3.86 3.83
C HIS A 299 -8.58 -5.24 3.89
N GLU A 300 -8.83 -6.11 2.90
CA GLU A 300 -8.33 -7.50 2.87
C GLU A 300 -8.82 -8.38 4.05
N ASP A 301 -9.89 -7.96 4.75
CA ASP A 301 -10.51 -8.76 5.83
C ASP A 301 -11.16 -10.06 5.33
N LYS A 302 -11.35 -10.17 4.00
CA LYS A 302 -11.88 -11.33 3.30
C LYS A 302 -11.25 -11.44 1.91
N PRO A 303 -11.25 -12.66 1.30
CA PRO A 303 -10.66 -12.86 -0.01
C PRO A 303 -11.29 -11.98 -1.10
N PHE A 304 -10.45 -11.45 -1.99
CA PHE A 304 -10.91 -10.68 -3.13
C PHE A 304 -11.75 -11.54 -4.07
N SER A 305 -12.92 -11.01 -4.43
CA SER A 305 -13.88 -11.66 -5.32
C SER A 305 -13.62 -11.37 -6.80
N SER A 306 -12.84 -10.33 -7.11
CA SER A 306 -12.49 -9.93 -8.47
C SER A 306 -11.14 -9.23 -8.56
N VAL A 307 -10.59 -9.11 -9.78
CA VAL A 307 -9.36 -8.35 -10.04
C VAL A 307 -9.56 -6.87 -9.71
N GLU A 308 -10.74 -6.30 -9.98
CA GLU A 308 -11.08 -4.91 -9.66
C GLU A 308 -10.98 -4.64 -8.15
N SER A 309 -11.40 -5.59 -7.31
CA SER A 309 -11.30 -5.46 -5.85
C SER A 309 -9.84 -5.42 -5.38
N VAL A 310 -8.97 -6.21 -6.03
CA VAL A 310 -7.52 -6.16 -5.80
C VAL A 310 -6.95 -4.80 -6.23
N VAL A 311 -7.39 -4.26 -7.37
CA VAL A 311 -6.91 -2.96 -7.86
C VAL A 311 -7.28 -1.82 -6.91
N VAL A 312 -8.51 -1.81 -6.39
CA VAL A 312 -8.96 -0.82 -5.40
C VAL A 312 -8.08 -0.89 -4.14
N TRP A 313 -7.87 -2.10 -3.59
CA TRP A 313 -6.97 -2.29 -2.44
C TRP A 313 -5.53 -1.83 -2.73
N ILE A 314 -4.97 -2.16 -3.89
CA ILE A 314 -3.62 -1.72 -4.29
C ILE A 314 -3.57 -0.19 -4.34
N ALA A 315 -4.57 0.45 -4.94
CA ALA A 315 -4.62 1.89 -5.09
C ALA A 315 -4.69 2.60 -3.72
N ASP A 316 -5.54 2.12 -2.80
CA ASP A 316 -5.67 2.64 -1.43
C ASP A 316 -4.33 2.50 -0.69
N ALA A 317 -3.72 1.31 -0.74
CA ALA A 317 -2.44 1.04 -0.11
C ALA A 317 -1.31 1.95 -0.63
N ILE A 318 -1.24 2.18 -1.94
CA ILE A 318 -0.27 3.10 -2.57
C ILE A 318 -0.53 4.53 -2.10
N SER A 319 -1.80 4.96 -2.11
CA SER A 319 -2.16 6.33 -1.75
C SER A 319 -1.81 6.61 -0.28
N GLY A 320 -2.19 5.70 0.64
CA GLY A 320 -2.04 5.87 2.08
C GLY A 320 -0.66 5.57 2.66
N SER A 321 0.24 4.88 1.94
CA SER A 321 1.57 4.48 2.45
C SER A 321 2.71 5.44 2.06
N ARG A 322 2.41 6.56 1.40
CA ARG A 322 3.44 7.48 0.94
C ARG A 322 4.09 8.26 2.09
N PRO A 323 5.43 8.42 2.11
CA PRO A 323 6.11 9.24 3.11
C PRO A 323 5.52 10.67 3.15
N GLY A 324 5.05 11.11 4.32
CA GLY A 324 4.39 12.40 4.51
C GLY A 324 2.88 12.43 4.23
N ALA A 325 2.27 11.37 3.70
CA ALA A 325 0.82 11.28 3.51
C ALA A 325 0.06 11.20 4.84
N ARG A 326 0.66 10.54 5.84
CA ARG A 326 0.16 10.49 7.21
C ARG A 326 0.99 11.40 8.10
N TYR A 327 0.36 12.45 8.61
CA TYR A 327 0.96 13.37 9.57
C TYR A 327 0.52 12.94 10.97
N GLU A 328 1.35 12.16 11.67
CA GLU A 328 1.34 12.19 13.12
C GLU A 328 2.04 13.49 13.58
N PRO A 329 1.50 14.23 14.57
CA PRO A 329 2.19 15.38 15.14
C PRO A 329 3.55 14.92 15.68
N HIS A 330 4.61 15.21 14.93
CA HIS A 330 5.96 14.78 15.28
C HIS A 330 6.46 15.45 16.56
N GLU A 331 5.91 16.60 16.93
CA GLU A 331 6.22 17.31 18.18
C GLU A 331 5.73 16.53 19.41
N ASP A 332 4.47 16.09 19.44
CA ASP A 332 3.95 15.28 20.54
C ASP A 332 4.69 13.94 20.67
N TYR A 333 5.11 13.34 19.55
CA TYR A 333 5.94 12.13 19.52
C TYR A 333 7.30 12.39 20.17
N VAL A 334 8.01 13.45 19.77
CA VAL A 334 9.33 13.80 20.31
C VAL A 334 9.23 14.21 21.78
N ASP A 335 8.24 15.03 22.16
CA ASP A 335 8.02 15.46 23.53
C ASP A 335 7.67 14.29 24.44
N ARG A 336 6.88 13.34 23.95
CA ARG A 336 6.56 12.10 24.68
C ARG A 336 7.80 11.25 24.93
N MET A 337 8.64 11.08 23.91
CA MET A 337 9.87 10.29 24.06
C MET A 337 10.83 10.96 25.02
N SER A 338 10.97 12.28 24.89
CA SER A 338 11.78 13.09 25.78
C SER A 338 11.31 12.98 27.23
N LYS A 339 9.99 13.07 27.49
CA LYS A 339 9.42 12.87 28.83
C LYS A 339 9.72 11.49 29.41
N ILE A 340 9.57 10.42 28.61
CA ILE A 340 9.89 9.05 29.05
C ILE A 340 11.38 8.95 29.39
N GLU A 341 12.25 9.47 28.52
CA GLU A 341 13.69 9.47 28.76
C GLU A 341 14.07 10.26 30.03
N ASP A 342 13.47 11.42 30.24
CA ASP A 342 13.77 12.28 31.38
C ASP A 342 13.32 11.67 32.70
N ILE A 343 12.16 10.99 32.75
CA ILE A 343 11.72 10.21 33.93
C ILE A 343 12.78 9.17 34.29
N VAL A 344 13.31 8.45 33.31
CA VAL A 344 14.26 7.36 33.53
C VAL A 344 15.67 7.86 33.86
N LYS A 345 16.09 9.00 33.30
CA LYS A 345 17.38 9.65 33.64
C LYS A 345 17.47 10.06 35.12
N THR A 346 16.35 10.19 35.83
CA THR A 346 16.36 10.53 37.27
C THR A 346 16.89 9.41 38.17
N PHE A 347 17.02 8.17 37.67
CA PHE A 347 17.51 7.06 38.47
C PHE A 347 19.03 7.04 38.55
N ALA A 348 19.57 6.88 39.76
CA ALA A 348 21.01 6.83 40.00
C ALA A 348 21.67 5.63 39.30
N GLY A 349 22.80 5.86 38.65
CA GLY A 349 23.55 4.85 37.88
C GLY A 349 23.11 4.70 36.42
N VAL A 350 22.12 5.46 35.95
CA VAL A 350 21.72 5.50 34.53
C VAL A 350 22.63 6.47 33.76
N GLU A 351 23.25 5.99 32.69
CA GLU A 351 24.14 6.77 31.82
C GLU A 351 23.41 7.29 30.58
N SER A 352 22.61 6.45 29.94
CA SER A 352 21.78 6.84 28.80
C SER A 352 20.48 6.05 28.71
N VAL A 353 19.47 6.67 28.12
CA VAL A 353 18.13 6.10 27.94
C VAL A 353 17.71 6.32 26.51
N PHE A 354 17.09 5.30 25.92
CA PHE A 354 16.52 5.37 24.58
C PHE A 354 15.10 4.80 24.61
N ALA A 355 14.13 5.62 24.21
CA ALA A 355 12.75 5.18 24.03
C ALA A 355 12.48 4.84 22.55
N PHE A 356 12.14 3.58 22.27
CA PHE A 356 11.81 3.06 20.94
C PHE A 356 10.31 2.75 20.82
N GLN A 357 9.84 2.61 19.57
CA GLN A 357 8.47 2.17 19.25
C GLN A 357 7.39 3.00 19.95
N ALA A 358 7.43 4.33 19.81
CA ALA A 358 6.49 5.24 20.47
C ALA A 358 6.46 5.10 22.02
N GLY A 359 7.60 4.77 22.63
CA GLY A 359 7.74 4.62 24.08
C GLY A 359 7.40 3.23 24.63
N ARG A 360 7.16 2.24 23.76
CA ARG A 360 6.82 0.86 24.16
C ARG A 360 8.02 0.00 24.55
N ASP A 361 9.21 0.34 24.07
CA ASP A 361 10.46 -0.34 24.41
C ASP A 361 11.47 0.70 24.90
N VAL A 362 11.80 0.67 26.18
CA VAL A 362 12.74 1.60 26.82
C VAL A 362 14.01 0.85 27.15
N ARG A 363 15.13 1.32 26.59
CA ARG A 363 16.46 0.74 26.84
C ARG A 363 17.27 1.68 27.69
N VAL A 364 17.88 1.13 28.73
CA VAL A 364 18.58 1.88 29.76
C VAL A 364 20.00 1.34 29.85
N ILE A 365 20.99 2.17 29.55
CA ILE A 365 22.39 1.84 29.73
C ILE A 365 22.83 2.40 31.08
N VAL A 366 23.44 1.55 31.89
CA VAL A 366 23.87 1.90 33.24
C VAL A 366 25.38 1.86 33.38
N SER A 367 25.90 2.68 34.30
CA SER A 367 27.31 2.66 34.67
C SER A 367 27.65 1.34 35.38
N PRO A 368 28.56 0.50 34.83
CA PRO A 368 28.93 -0.77 35.45
C PRO A 368 29.66 -0.62 36.79
N GLU A 369 30.19 0.57 37.08
CA GLU A 369 30.89 0.89 38.33
C GLU A 369 29.92 1.22 39.47
N GLU A 370 28.71 1.71 39.14
CA GLU A 370 27.71 2.14 40.13
C GLU A 370 26.56 1.13 40.32
N VAL A 371 26.31 0.30 39.32
CA VAL A 371 25.21 -0.67 39.29
C VAL A 371 25.78 -2.08 39.13
N ASP A 372 25.59 -2.93 40.13
CA ASP A 372 25.90 -4.37 40.08
C ASP A 372 24.74 -5.17 39.45
N ASP A 373 24.93 -6.48 39.25
CA ASP A 373 23.96 -7.31 38.53
C ASP A 373 22.62 -7.46 39.28
N ASP A 374 22.66 -7.53 40.60
CA ASP A 374 21.45 -7.60 41.43
C ASP A 374 20.68 -6.27 41.39
N ARG A 375 21.41 -5.14 41.48
CA ARG A 375 20.82 -3.80 41.37
C ARG A 375 20.31 -3.51 39.97
N LEU A 376 20.90 -4.09 38.92
CA LEU A 376 20.41 -3.95 37.53
C LEU A 376 18.99 -4.48 37.37
N VAL A 377 18.70 -5.66 37.93
CA VAL A 377 17.37 -6.28 37.88
C VAL A 377 16.35 -5.46 38.66
N MET A 378 16.75 -4.96 39.85
CA MET A 378 15.90 -4.09 40.66
C MET A 378 15.61 -2.76 39.96
N LEU A 379 16.63 -2.14 39.38
CA LEU A 379 16.53 -0.88 38.65
C LEU A 379 15.58 -0.99 37.46
N ALA A 380 15.68 -2.05 36.65
CA ALA A 380 14.75 -2.28 35.54
C ALA A 380 13.29 -2.37 36.01
N ARG A 381 13.06 -3.03 37.16
CA ARG A 381 11.72 -3.17 37.75
C ARG A 381 11.19 -1.84 38.30
N ASP A 382 12.03 -1.05 38.94
CA ASP A 382 11.64 0.24 39.51
C ASP A 382 11.37 1.29 38.42
N ILE A 383 12.14 1.27 37.34
CA ILE A 383 11.90 2.08 36.15
C ILE A 383 10.54 1.73 35.53
N ALA A 384 10.26 0.44 35.32
CA ALA A 384 8.98 0.00 34.77
C ALA A 384 7.78 0.49 35.62
N LYS A 385 7.88 0.37 36.95
CA LYS A 385 6.83 0.86 37.88
C LYS A 385 6.65 2.37 37.87
N LYS A 386 7.74 3.13 37.71
CA LYS A 386 7.67 4.61 37.67
C LYS A 386 7.04 5.07 36.36
N LEU A 387 7.43 4.47 35.24
CA LEU A 387 6.81 4.73 33.94
C LEU A 387 5.32 4.35 33.93
N GLU A 388 4.93 3.24 34.56
CA GLU A 388 3.50 2.86 34.69
C GLU A 388 2.66 3.92 35.43
N LYS A 389 3.27 4.66 36.37
CA LYS A 389 2.57 5.68 37.17
C LYS A 389 2.60 7.07 36.54
N GLU A 390 3.72 7.44 35.94
CA GLU A 390 4.00 8.82 35.50
C GLU A 390 3.85 9.00 33.98
N ALA A 391 3.97 7.93 33.18
CA ALA A 391 3.75 8.00 31.74
C ALA A 391 2.28 7.72 31.42
N GLU A 392 1.60 8.69 30.81
CA GLU A 392 0.28 8.48 30.23
C GLU A 392 0.40 7.53 29.02
N TYR A 393 0.19 6.24 29.26
CA TYR A 393 0.36 5.20 28.25
C TYR A 393 -0.73 4.13 28.31
N ALA A 394 -1.28 3.79 27.14
CA ALA A 394 -2.20 2.68 26.96
C ALA A 394 -1.44 1.45 26.42
N GLY A 395 -1.20 0.45 27.28
CA GLY A 395 -0.55 -0.81 26.92
C GLY A 395 0.56 -1.20 27.90
N GLN A 396 1.44 -2.13 27.48
CA GLN A 396 2.61 -2.54 28.26
C GLN A 396 3.88 -1.86 27.74
N ILE A 397 4.70 -1.33 28.66
CA ILE A 397 6.05 -0.81 28.38
C ILE A 397 7.07 -1.88 28.74
N LYS A 398 7.91 -2.28 27.79
CA LYS A 398 9.04 -3.16 28.03
C LYS A 398 10.26 -2.33 28.42
N VAL A 399 10.87 -2.64 29.57
CA VAL A 399 12.11 -1.98 30.01
C VAL A 399 13.26 -2.99 29.94
N THR A 400 14.33 -2.62 29.25
CA THR A 400 15.55 -3.42 29.14
C THR A 400 16.72 -2.62 29.71
N ALA A 401 17.27 -3.04 30.84
CA ALA A 401 18.48 -2.45 31.40
C ALA A 401 19.72 -3.24 30.93
N ILE A 402 20.75 -2.53 30.50
CA ILE A 402 21.97 -3.08 29.91
C ILE A 402 23.17 -2.54 30.69
N ARG A 403 23.94 -3.45 31.28
CA ARG A 403 25.25 -3.17 31.88
C ARG A 403 26.30 -3.77 30.94
N GLU A 404 27.17 -2.93 30.39
CA GLU A 404 28.18 -3.36 29.42
C GLU A 404 29.56 -2.87 29.83
N VAL A 405 30.54 -3.77 29.89
CA VAL A 405 31.97 -3.44 30.07
C VAL A 405 32.68 -3.76 28.76
N ARG A 406 33.33 -2.75 28.16
CA ARG A 406 34.10 -2.91 26.92
C ARG A 406 35.59 -2.80 27.22
N ALA A 407 36.35 -3.80 26.78
CA ALA A 407 37.81 -3.77 26.77
C ALA A 407 38.30 -4.05 25.35
N SER A 408 39.27 -3.28 24.88
CA SER A 408 39.86 -3.43 23.54
C SER A 408 41.37 -3.26 23.61
N GLU A 409 42.10 -4.11 22.89
CA GLU A 409 43.55 -4.04 22.72
C GLU A 409 43.88 -3.98 21.23
N THR A 410 44.92 -3.21 20.87
CA THR A 410 45.34 -3.06 19.47
C THR A 410 46.81 -3.47 19.35
N THR A 411 47.08 -4.51 18.55
CA THR A 411 48.45 -4.88 18.19
C THR A 411 48.91 -4.11 16.96
N VAL A 412 50.20 -3.81 16.87
CA VAL A 412 50.83 -3.29 15.65
C VAL A 412 51.70 -4.40 15.05
N ALA A 413 51.52 -4.72 13.77
CA ALA A 413 52.39 -5.66 13.07
C ALA A 413 53.79 -5.06 12.87
N LYS A 414 54.84 -5.87 13.05
CA LYS A 414 56.23 -5.48 12.77
C LYS A 414 56.48 -5.34 11.27
#